data_AF-A0A1W9I498-F1
#
_entry.id   AF-A0A1W9I498-F1
#
_cell.length_a   1.000
_cell.length_b   1.000
_cell.length_c   1.000
_cell.angle_alpha   90.00
_cell.angle_beta   90.00
_cell.angle_gamma   90.00
#
_symmetry.space_group_name_H-M   'P 1'
#
loop_
_entity.id
_entity.type
_entity.pdbx_description
1 polymer ?
#
loop_
_entity_poly.entity_id
_entity_poly.type
_entity_poly.pdbx_seq_one_letter_code
_entity_poly.pdbx_strand_id
1 'polypeptide(L)'
;MSPIDTKCKALNNCKMELGSPIRFEPVFLLLFISFISFSGCNKGLPGQNGPNKTAGGNCEVNGAYGTIESNHGHILDISAEDVLISRAKTYDITGTAGHTHTVSVSVDSFNRLALKTPVTMTSSVGGAHTHNVMIQCN
;
A
#
# COMPACT_ATOMS: atom_id res chain seq x y z
N MET A 1 -4.57 -30.60 -5.81
CA MET A 1 -4.77 -29.16 -5.61
C MET A 1 -3.97 -28.73 -4.38
N SER A 2 -3.01 -27.83 -4.59
CA SER A 2 -2.32 -27.11 -3.51
C SER A 2 -3.23 -26.00 -2.96
N PRO A 3 -3.06 -25.58 -1.70
CA PRO A 3 -4.03 -24.72 -1.01
C PRO A 3 -3.62 -23.24 -0.97
N ILE A 4 -4.56 -22.42 -0.48
CA ILE A 4 -4.38 -21.13 0.19
C ILE A 4 -4.39 -19.84 -0.69
N ASP A 5 -5.58 -19.35 -1.00
CA ASP A 5 -5.83 -17.90 -1.05
C ASP A 5 -6.21 -17.43 0.36
N THR A 6 -5.24 -16.87 1.09
CA THR A 6 -5.50 -16.12 2.34
C THR A 6 -5.46 -14.63 2.02
N LYS A 7 -6.64 -14.05 1.72
CA LYS A 7 -6.90 -12.64 2.00
C LYS A 7 -8.30 -12.47 2.63
N CYS A 8 -8.46 -13.05 3.81
CA CYS A 8 -9.31 -12.43 4.81
C CYS A 8 -8.62 -11.14 5.28
N LYS A 9 -9.12 -9.97 4.85
CA LYS A 9 -8.97 -8.76 5.66
C LYS A 9 -10.36 -8.36 6.14
N ALA A 10 -10.59 -8.71 7.39
CA ALA A 10 -11.78 -8.46 8.17
C ALA A 10 -12.18 -6.98 8.13
N LEU A 11 -13.46 -6.74 7.85
CA LEU A 11 -14.14 -5.52 8.27
C LEU A 11 -15.23 -5.95 9.26
N ASN A 12 -14.91 -5.69 10.52
CA ASN A 12 -15.75 -5.35 11.67
C ASN A 12 -17.23 -5.75 11.62
N ASN A 13 -17.62 -6.56 12.62
CA ASN A 13 -18.98 -6.76 13.16
C ASN A 13 -19.67 -8.12 12.93
N CYS A 14 -18.93 -9.23 12.95
CA CYS A 14 -19.55 -10.50 13.35
C CYS A 14 -19.25 -10.77 14.83
N LYS A 15 -20.24 -10.46 15.67
CA LYS A 15 -20.34 -10.92 17.05
C LYS A 15 -20.35 -12.46 17.03
N MET A 16 -19.24 -13.07 17.43
CA MET A 16 -19.15 -14.51 17.68
C MET A 16 -19.57 -14.76 19.13
N GLU A 17 -20.84 -15.09 19.34
CA GLU A 17 -21.24 -15.91 20.49
C GLU A 17 -21.30 -17.37 20.05
N LEU A 18 -21.27 -18.29 21.04
CA LEU A 18 -21.02 -19.74 20.99
C LEU A 18 -19.53 -20.06 21.25
N GLY A 19 -19.10 -20.68 22.35
CA GLY A 19 -19.79 -21.51 23.32
C GLY A 19 -18.99 -22.82 23.48
N SER A 20 -18.25 -22.95 24.58
CA SER A 20 -17.65 -24.19 25.14
C SER A 20 -16.40 -24.79 24.46
N PRO A 21 -15.46 -25.39 25.24
CA PRO A 21 -14.19 -25.92 24.73
C PRO A 21 -14.35 -27.33 24.15
N ILE A 22 -14.15 -27.48 22.84
CA ILE A 22 -14.06 -28.79 22.19
C ILE A 22 -12.65 -29.36 22.43
N ARG A 23 -12.59 -30.46 23.18
CA ARG A 23 -11.37 -31.26 23.39
C ARG A 23 -11.08 -32.08 22.12
N PHE A 24 -9.83 -32.03 21.66
CA PHE A 24 -9.29 -32.88 20.61
C PHE A 24 -9.13 -34.32 21.11
N GLU A 25 -9.52 -35.28 20.27
CA GLU A 25 -8.86 -36.58 20.04
C GLU A 25 -9.55 -37.27 18.81
N PRO A 26 -8.92 -38.23 18.12
CA PRO A 26 -8.89 -38.27 16.66
C PRO A 26 -9.53 -39.52 16.08
N VAL A 27 -10.53 -39.40 15.20
CA VAL A 27 -10.88 -40.50 14.29
C VAL A 27 -11.29 -39.96 12.93
N PHE A 28 -10.47 -40.34 11.97
CA PHE A 28 -10.59 -40.20 10.53
C PHE A 28 -11.88 -40.88 10.04
N LEU A 29 -12.82 -40.12 9.47
CA LEU A 29 -13.89 -40.70 8.64
C LEU A 29 -14.22 -39.77 7.47
N LEU A 30 -13.63 -40.09 6.32
CA LEU A 30 -14.05 -39.63 4.99
C LEU A 30 -15.52 -40.01 4.78
N LEU A 31 -16.35 -39.06 4.31
CA LEU A 31 -17.24 -39.20 3.15
C LEU A 31 -18.18 -37.96 2.99
N PHE A 32 -18.10 -37.31 1.83
CA PHE A 32 -19.15 -36.60 1.06
C PHE A 32 -20.03 -35.56 1.78
N ILE A 33 -19.86 -34.27 1.43
CA ILE A 33 -21.01 -33.37 1.22
C ILE A 33 -20.77 -32.51 -0.01
N SER A 34 -21.77 -32.56 -0.88
CA SER A 34 -21.92 -31.96 -2.20
C SER A 34 -21.76 -30.43 -2.24
N PHE A 35 -21.32 -29.97 -3.43
CA PHE A 35 -21.47 -28.64 -4.00
C PHE A 35 -22.45 -27.71 -3.26
N ILE A 36 -21.91 -26.76 -2.50
CA ILE A 36 -22.67 -25.58 -2.08
C ILE A 36 -22.59 -24.57 -3.24
N SER A 37 -23.64 -24.52 -4.06
CA SER A 37 -23.85 -23.43 -5.01
C SER A 37 -24.15 -22.14 -4.24
N PHE A 38 -23.24 -21.17 -4.32
CA PHE A 38 -23.49 -19.83 -3.83
C PHE A 38 -24.17 -19.01 -4.93
N SER A 39 -25.51 -19.04 -4.99
CA SER A 39 -26.29 -18.09 -5.80
C SER A 39 -26.30 -16.74 -5.08
N GLY A 40 -25.25 -15.94 -5.31
CA GLY A 40 -25.21 -14.54 -4.93
C GLY A 40 -26.01 -13.68 -5.92
N CYS A 41 -27.08 -13.05 -5.42
CA CYS A 41 -27.96 -12.17 -6.19
C CYS A 41 -27.20 -11.05 -6.91
N ASN A 42 -27.35 -11.03 -8.24
CA ASN A 42 -27.20 -9.83 -9.05
C ASN A 42 -28.21 -8.77 -8.59
N LYS A 43 -27.73 -7.68 -8.00
CA LYS A 43 -28.42 -6.40 -8.05
C LYS A 43 -27.48 -5.42 -8.74
N GLY A 44 -27.75 -5.16 -10.02
CA GLY A 44 -27.12 -4.06 -10.73
C GLY A 44 -27.37 -2.77 -9.97
N LEU A 45 -26.28 -2.08 -9.62
CA LEU A 45 -26.33 -0.69 -9.20
C LEU A 45 -26.04 0.17 -10.43
N PRO A 46 -26.91 1.15 -10.75
CA PRO A 46 -26.66 2.08 -11.84
C PRO A 46 -25.62 3.13 -11.39
N GLY A 47 -24.63 3.36 -12.26
CA GLY A 47 -23.83 4.58 -12.29
C GLY A 47 -22.90 4.83 -11.11
N GLN A 48 -21.63 4.45 -11.26
CA GLN A 48 -20.54 5.20 -10.61
C GLN A 48 -19.78 6.00 -11.65
N ASN A 49 -20.24 7.23 -11.87
CA ASN A 49 -19.35 8.33 -12.21
C ASN A 49 -18.61 8.72 -10.91
N GLY A 50 -17.53 8.01 -10.59
CA GLY A 50 -16.54 8.35 -9.57
C GLY A 50 -15.17 8.51 -10.24
N PRO A 51 -14.28 9.39 -9.74
CA PRO A 51 -13.20 9.94 -10.55
C PRO A 51 -12.25 8.83 -11.02
N ASN A 52 -12.28 8.58 -12.33
CA ASN A 52 -11.19 7.94 -13.02
C ASN A 52 -9.97 8.87 -12.93
N LYS A 53 -9.19 8.70 -11.87
CA LYS A 53 -7.87 9.32 -11.74
C LYS A 53 -6.91 8.39 -11.03
N THR A 54 -6.67 7.22 -11.62
CA THR A 54 -5.41 6.51 -11.38
C THR A 54 -4.44 6.87 -12.49
N ALA A 55 -4.07 8.14 -12.55
CA ALA A 55 -2.91 8.61 -13.31
C ALA A 55 -1.66 8.57 -12.42
N GLY A 56 -1.49 7.47 -11.69
CA GLY A 56 -0.27 7.14 -10.96
C GLY A 56 0.11 5.74 -11.40
N GLY A 57 1.31 5.56 -11.93
CA GLY A 57 1.75 4.28 -12.47
C GLY A 57 1.94 3.21 -11.40
N ASN A 58 2.80 2.22 -11.66
CA ASN A 58 3.03 1.13 -10.71
C ASN A 58 4.38 1.30 -10.01
N CYS A 59 4.35 1.73 -8.75
CA CYS A 59 5.55 1.93 -7.93
C CYS A 59 6.40 0.66 -7.76
N GLU A 60 5.79 -0.53 -7.77
CA GLU A 60 6.50 -1.80 -7.63
C GLU A 60 7.24 -2.21 -8.92
N VAL A 61 6.96 -1.56 -10.06
CA VAL A 61 7.57 -1.85 -11.35
C VAL A 61 8.47 -0.72 -11.82
N ASN A 62 8.00 0.52 -11.73
CA ASN A 62 8.66 1.70 -12.27
C ASN A 62 9.33 2.57 -11.20
N GLY A 63 9.15 2.24 -9.92
CA GLY A 63 9.54 3.11 -8.82
C GLY A 63 8.60 4.30 -8.63
N ALA A 64 9.04 5.22 -7.79
CA ALA A 64 8.29 6.43 -7.45
C ALA A 64 9.20 7.65 -7.55
N TYR A 65 8.60 8.82 -7.68
CA TYR A 65 9.31 10.10 -7.75
C TYR A 65 8.65 11.13 -6.83
N GLY A 66 9.44 12.10 -6.39
CA GLY A 66 8.97 13.21 -5.56
C GLY A 66 8.75 14.49 -6.36
N THR A 67 7.55 15.06 -6.26
CA THR A 67 7.28 16.46 -6.60
C THR A 67 7.56 17.32 -5.37
N ILE A 68 8.46 18.28 -5.51
CA ILE A 68 8.97 19.11 -4.40
C ILE A 68 8.38 20.52 -4.52
N GLU A 69 7.76 21.02 -3.45
CA GLU A 69 7.19 22.38 -3.42
C GLU A 69 8.29 23.45 -3.36
N SER A 70 8.14 24.54 -4.11
CA SER A 70 9.17 25.59 -4.25
C SER A 70 10.54 25.03 -4.65
N ASN A 71 10.53 24.03 -5.55
CA ASN A 71 11.75 23.36 -5.99
C ASN A 71 12.69 24.32 -6.75
N HIS A 72 13.94 24.38 -6.33
CA HIS A 72 15.00 25.18 -6.95
C HIS A 72 16.21 24.34 -7.41
N GLY A 73 16.02 23.03 -7.56
CA GLY A 73 17.05 22.12 -8.09
C GLY A 73 17.09 20.73 -7.45
N HIS A 74 16.24 20.47 -6.47
CA HIS A 74 16.11 19.20 -5.76
C HIS A 74 15.45 18.12 -6.62
N ILE A 75 15.83 16.87 -6.37
CA ILE A 75 15.32 15.69 -7.09
C ILE A 75 15.09 14.58 -6.07
N LEU A 76 13.98 13.86 -6.19
CA LEU A 76 13.76 12.61 -5.45
C LEU A 76 13.31 11.53 -6.42
N ASP A 77 14.14 10.51 -6.58
CA ASP A 77 13.81 9.26 -7.26
C ASP A 77 13.91 8.10 -6.28
N ILE A 78 12.92 7.22 -6.32
CA ILE A 78 12.80 6.03 -5.48
C ILE A 78 12.72 4.82 -6.40
N SER A 79 13.66 3.90 -6.24
CA SER A 79 13.69 2.67 -7.03
C SER A 79 12.47 1.77 -6.75
N ALA A 80 12.07 0.96 -7.73
CA ALA A 80 11.07 -0.07 -7.52
C ALA A 80 11.47 -1.07 -6.42
N GLU A 81 12.77 -1.39 -6.32
CA GLU A 81 13.31 -2.28 -5.30
C GLU A 81 13.10 -1.75 -3.89
N ASP A 82 13.31 -0.46 -3.65
CA ASP A 82 13.07 0.15 -2.35
C ASP A 82 11.58 0.08 -1.95
N VAL A 83 10.68 0.20 -2.93
CA VAL A 83 9.22 0.03 -2.71
C VAL A 83 8.89 -1.41 -2.35
N LEU A 84 9.47 -2.39 -3.07
CA LEU A 84 9.25 -3.82 -2.84
C LEU A 84 9.80 -4.31 -1.50
N ILE A 85 11.00 -3.88 -1.13
CA ILE A 85 11.64 -4.23 0.15
C ILE A 85 10.87 -3.61 1.32
N SER A 86 10.31 -2.40 1.13
CA SER A 86 9.54 -1.65 2.13
C SER A 86 10.29 -1.51 3.47
N ARG A 87 11.54 -1.02 3.40
CA ARG A 87 12.35 -0.69 4.59
C ARG A 87 12.51 0.81 4.69
N ALA A 88 12.39 1.34 5.91
CA ALA A 88 12.61 2.77 6.14
C ALA A 88 13.98 3.21 5.61
N LYS A 89 13.99 4.31 4.85
CA LYS A 89 15.20 4.80 4.17
C LYS A 89 15.17 6.32 4.07
N THR A 90 16.33 6.93 4.24
CA THR A 90 16.51 8.37 4.04
C THR A 90 17.17 8.61 2.69
N TYR A 91 16.58 9.49 1.90
CA TYR A 91 17.07 9.89 0.58
C TYR A 91 17.68 11.28 0.66
N ASP A 92 18.86 11.46 0.09
CA ASP A 92 19.37 12.78 -0.26
C ASP A 92 18.59 13.28 -1.47
N ILE A 93 18.08 14.52 -1.39
CA ILE A 93 17.28 15.12 -2.45
C ILE A 93 17.95 16.35 -3.08
N THR A 94 19.23 16.59 -2.81
CA THR A 94 19.97 17.80 -3.23
C THR A 94 19.86 18.09 -4.72
N GLY A 95 19.97 17.05 -5.57
CA GLY A 95 20.00 17.22 -7.02
C GLY A 95 21.08 18.22 -7.47
N THR A 96 20.66 19.33 -8.05
CA THR A 96 21.52 20.45 -8.50
C THR A 96 21.46 21.68 -7.59
N ALA A 97 20.71 21.61 -6.49
CA ALA A 97 20.54 22.72 -5.57
C ALA A 97 21.84 23.09 -4.85
N GLY A 98 21.94 24.35 -4.42
CA GLY A 98 23.10 24.88 -3.70
C GLY A 98 23.22 24.45 -2.23
N HIS A 99 22.30 23.62 -1.73
CA HIS A 99 22.33 23.09 -0.35
C HIS A 99 21.58 21.76 -0.26
N THR A 100 21.92 20.97 0.77
CA THR A 100 21.39 19.62 0.96
C THR A 100 20.07 19.61 1.72
N HIS A 101 19.16 18.76 1.27
CA HIS A 101 18.05 18.26 2.08
C HIS A 101 17.97 16.74 1.97
N THR A 102 17.27 16.15 2.94
CA THR A 102 16.97 14.72 2.96
C THR A 102 15.50 14.48 3.23
N VAL A 103 14.97 13.36 2.76
CA VAL A 103 13.60 12.90 3.03
C VAL A 103 13.65 11.49 3.61
N SER A 104 13.03 11.29 4.77
CA SER A 104 12.94 9.98 5.41
C SER A 104 11.61 9.30 5.07
N VAL A 105 11.65 8.28 4.23
CA VAL A 105 10.49 7.50 3.81
C VAL A 105 10.34 6.30 4.74
N SER A 106 9.19 6.20 5.41
CA SER A 106 8.88 5.13 6.36
C SER A 106 8.39 3.86 5.67
N VAL A 107 8.39 2.73 6.39
CA VAL A 107 7.77 1.47 5.95
C VAL A 107 6.29 1.67 5.58
N ASP A 108 5.54 2.44 6.38
CA ASP A 108 4.13 2.75 6.07
C ASP A 108 4.00 3.53 4.75
N SER A 109 4.91 4.47 4.49
CA SER A 109 4.92 5.23 3.24
C SER A 109 5.18 4.33 2.04
N PHE A 110 6.15 3.41 2.13
CA PHE A 110 6.39 2.42 1.08
C PHE A 110 5.17 1.50 0.87
N ASN A 111 4.52 1.04 1.94
CA ASN A 111 3.30 0.25 1.82
C ASN A 111 2.16 1.02 1.14
N ARG A 112 2.02 2.33 1.40
CA ARG A 112 1.06 3.19 0.68
C ARG A 112 1.42 3.35 -0.79
N LEU A 113 2.69 3.52 -1.11
CA LEU A 113 3.19 3.60 -2.49
C LEU A 113 2.97 2.28 -3.24
N ALA A 114 3.17 1.13 -2.62
CA ALA A 114 2.83 -0.18 -3.19
C ALA A 114 1.32 -0.30 -3.50
N LEU A 115 0.48 0.34 -2.69
CA LEU A 115 -0.97 0.50 -2.95
C LEU A 115 -1.31 1.64 -3.90
N LYS A 116 -0.33 2.20 -4.61
CA LYS A 116 -0.46 3.32 -5.58
C LYS A 116 -1.10 4.57 -4.97
N THR A 117 -0.96 4.72 -3.66
CA THR A 117 -1.48 5.87 -2.90
C THR A 117 -0.34 6.85 -2.69
N PRO A 118 -0.44 8.09 -3.20
CA PRO A 118 0.57 9.11 -2.97
C PRO A 118 0.77 9.39 -1.48
N VAL A 119 1.98 9.81 -1.14
CA VAL A 119 2.36 10.21 0.23
C VAL A 119 2.96 11.59 0.20
N THR A 120 2.74 12.37 1.25
CA THR A 120 3.29 13.72 1.39
C THR A 120 4.08 13.79 2.68
N MET A 121 5.28 14.39 2.63
CA MET A 121 6.16 14.52 3.79
C MET A 121 7.08 15.73 3.66
N THR A 122 7.56 16.22 4.80
CA THR A 122 8.48 17.36 4.87
C THR A 122 9.93 16.88 4.82
N SER A 123 10.77 17.57 4.04
CA SER A 123 12.22 17.34 4.04
C SER A 123 12.87 17.78 5.35
N SER A 124 14.14 17.40 5.57
CA SER A 124 14.98 18.02 6.59
C SER A 124 15.19 19.50 6.32
N VAL A 125 15.63 20.22 7.36
CA VAL A 125 16.03 21.63 7.23
C VAL A 125 17.39 21.71 6.55
N GLY A 126 17.45 22.46 5.46
CA GLY A 126 18.64 22.71 4.65
C GLY A 126 18.58 24.14 4.11
N GLY A 127 19.71 24.85 4.05
CA GLY A 127 19.72 26.22 3.54
C GLY A 127 18.77 27.20 4.27
N ALA A 128 18.40 26.91 5.52
CA ALA A 128 17.44 27.63 6.37
C ALA A 128 15.94 27.42 6.11
N HIS A 129 15.52 26.46 5.25
CA HIS A 129 14.09 26.11 5.08
C HIS A 129 13.87 24.60 4.92
N THR A 130 12.62 24.20 4.69
CA THR A 130 12.21 22.83 4.34
C THR A 130 11.36 22.84 3.07
N HIS A 131 11.18 21.67 2.47
CA HIS A 131 10.26 21.47 1.35
C HIS A 131 9.17 20.48 1.73
N ASN A 132 7.96 20.70 1.21
CA ASN A 132 6.92 19.69 1.19
C ASN A 132 7.11 18.81 -0.07
N VAL A 133 7.14 17.49 0.11
CA VAL A 133 7.47 16.53 -0.94
C VAL A 133 6.30 15.56 -1.10
N MET A 134 5.67 15.58 -2.27
CA MET A 134 4.64 14.62 -2.66
C MET A 134 5.26 13.50 -3.50
N ILE A 135 5.23 12.28 -2.99
CA ILE A 135 5.78 11.10 -3.65
C ILE A 135 4.64 10.30 -4.28
N GLN A 136 4.80 9.92 -5.55
CA GLN A 136 3.82 9.14 -6.31
C GLN A 136 4.51 8.20 -7.30
N CYS A 137 3.76 7.23 -7.83
CA CYS A 137 4.31 6.23 -8.75
C CYS A 137 4.65 6.82 -10.12
N ASN A 138 5.75 6.33 -10.69
CA ASN A 138 6.13 6.51 -12.10
C ASN A 138 5.20 5.74 -13.03
#